data_AF-A0A077WPA1-F1
#
_entry.id   AF-A0A077WPA1-F1
#
_cell.length_a   1.000
_cell.length_b   1.000
_cell.length_c   1.000
_cell.angle_alpha   90.00
_cell.angle_beta   90.00
_cell.angle_gamma   90.00
#
_symmetry.space_group_name_H-M   'P 1'
#
loop_
_entity.id
_entity.type
_entity.pdbx_description
1 polymer ?
#
loop_
_entity_poly.entity_id
_entity_poly.type
_entity_poly.pdbx_seq_one_letter_code
_entity_poly.pdbx_strand_id
1 'polypeptide(L)'
;MTGHSLGGALASLVGQTFLVPTVTYEIPGEQLAAQRLHLPHAPGVDLPLWHFGHTADPIFVGACKGPSSSCWYGGYAMETRCHTGKMCVWDTVRDKGWRVDIRSHRVADVIEYILKQEEEFPLPDCSFEDEDCTDCGLWNYTDPRDPK
;
A
#
# COMPACT_ATOMS: atom_id res chain seq x y z
N MET A 1 -15.66 -2.61 -1.36
CA MET A 1 -15.47 -1.16 -1.16
C MET A 1 -14.39 -0.67 -2.12
N THR A 2 -14.16 0.65 -2.21
CA THR A 2 -13.04 1.19 -2.99
C THR A 2 -12.56 2.51 -2.42
N GLY A 3 -11.33 2.87 -2.77
CA GLY A 3 -10.71 4.12 -2.37
C GLY A 3 -9.27 4.21 -2.85
N HIS A 4 -8.72 5.42 -2.76
CA HIS A 4 -7.35 5.74 -3.09
C HIS A 4 -6.61 6.23 -1.84
N SER A 5 -5.30 5.99 -1.75
CA SER A 5 -4.46 6.49 -0.66
C SER A 5 -5.02 6.07 0.71
N LEU A 6 -5.04 6.98 1.69
CA LEU A 6 -5.64 6.76 3.00
C LEU A 6 -7.10 6.28 2.93
N GLY A 7 -7.90 6.81 1.98
CA GLY A 7 -9.29 6.38 1.82
C GLY A 7 -9.40 4.92 1.38
N GLY A 8 -8.46 4.45 0.54
CA GLY A 8 -8.36 3.05 0.14
C GLY A 8 -7.91 2.16 1.29
N ALA A 9 -6.91 2.58 2.09
CA ALA A 9 -6.48 1.82 3.27
C ALA A 9 -7.64 1.65 4.27
N LEU A 10 -8.40 2.72 4.54
CA LEU A 10 -9.61 2.63 5.38
C LEU A 10 -10.68 1.71 4.77
N ALA A 11 -10.89 1.78 3.45
CA ALA A 11 -11.80 0.87 2.76
C ALA A 11 -11.35 -0.60 2.85
N SER A 12 -10.04 -0.86 2.79
CA SER A 12 -9.45 -2.20 2.98
C SER A 12 -9.75 -2.73 4.37
N LEU A 13 -9.47 -1.96 5.42
CA LEU A 13 -9.71 -2.37 6.82
C LEU A 13 -11.20 -2.66 7.09
N VAL A 14 -12.10 -1.82 6.58
CA VAL A 14 -13.55 -2.06 6.71
C VAL A 14 -13.98 -3.27 5.87
N GLY A 15 -13.46 -3.39 4.65
CA GLY A 15 -13.70 -4.53 3.76
C GLY A 15 -13.27 -5.85 4.38
N GLN A 16 -12.10 -5.88 5.02
CA GLN A 16 -11.59 -7.02 5.76
C GLN A 16 -12.47 -7.37 6.97
N THR A 17 -12.92 -6.36 7.72
CA THR A 17 -13.78 -6.54 8.90
C THR A 17 -15.10 -7.23 8.55
N PHE A 18 -15.71 -6.85 7.43
CA PHE A 18 -17.02 -7.37 7.00
C PHE A 18 -16.94 -8.41 5.88
N LEU A 19 -15.74 -8.82 5.47
CA LEU A 19 -15.49 -9.74 4.34
C LEU A 19 -16.20 -9.31 3.04
N VAL A 20 -16.16 -8.00 2.75
CA VAL A 20 -16.79 -7.41 1.55
C VAL A 20 -15.72 -7.19 0.47
N PRO A 21 -15.95 -7.64 -0.78
CA PRO A 21 -15.01 -7.44 -1.88
C PRO A 21 -14.56 -5.99 -2.01
N THR A 22 -13.25 -5.75 -1.96
CA THR A 22 -12.67 -4.41 -1.92
C THR A 22 -11.51 -4.26 -2.87
N VAL A 23 -11.55 -3.21 -3.68
CA VAL A 23 -10.54 -2.88 -4.68
C VAL A 23 -10.02 -1.48 -4.38
N THR A 24 -8.73 -1.33 -4.13
CA THR A 24 -8.13 -0.05 -3.77
C THR A 24 -7.00 0.31 -4.72
N TYR A 25 -6.62 1.59 -4.72
CA TYR A 25 -5.58 2.12 -5.60
C TYR A 25 -4.55 2.92 -4.81
N GLU A 26 -3.27 2.65 -5.03
CA GLU A 26 -2.14 3.37 -4.43
C GLU A 26 -2.32 3.60 -2.92
N ILE A 27 -2.64 2.55 -2.17
CA ILE A 27 -2.82 2.67 -0.72
C ILE A 27 -1.46 2.56 -0.02
N PRO A 28 -1.24 3.20 1.14
CA PRO A 28 -0.12 2.82 2.00
C PRO A 28 -0.33 1.40 2.55
N GLY A 29 0.77 0.71 2.88
CA GLY A 29 0.70 -0.60 3.52
C GLY A 29 -0.09 -0.53 4.84
N GLU A 30 -1.16 -1.32 4.91
CA GLU A 30 -2.17 -1.31 5.97
C GLU A 30 -2.16 -2.58 6.83
N GLN A 31 -1.32 -3.58 6.50
CA GLN A 31 -1.26 -4.85 7.22
C GLN A 31 -0.94 -4.66 8.71
N LEU A 32 0.03 -3.81 9.06
CA LEU A 32 0.34 -3.51 10.45
C LEU A 32 -0.86 -2.90 11.20
N ALA A 33 -1.65 -2.05 10.54
CA ALA A 33 -2.86 -1.49 11.13
C ALA A 33 -3.92 -2.58 11.34
N ALA A 34 -4.14 -3.45 10.36
CA ALA A 34 -5.05 -4.59 10.46
C ALA A 34 -4.68 -5.53 11.61
N GLN A 35 -3.39 -5.85 11.75
CA GLN A 35 -2.86 -6.67 12.85
C GLN A 35 -3.11 -6.02 14.22
N ARG A 36 -2.81 -4.72 14.35
CA ARG A 36 -3.02 -3.96 15.61
C ARG A 36 -4.50 -3.82 15.99
N LEU A 37 -5.38 -3.79 14.99
CA LEU A 37 -6.83 -3.76 15.18
C LEU A 37 -7.41 -5.17 15.41
N HIS A 38 -6.58 -6.22 15.39
CA HIS A 38 -7.00 -7.61 15.49
C HIS A 38 -8.08 -7.97 14.45
N LEU A 39 -7.96 -7.42 13.24
CA LEU A 39 -8.89 -7.74 12.16
C LEU A 39 -8.77 -9.22 11.76
N PRO A 40 -9.84 -9.81 11.21
CA PRO A 40 -9.82 -11.19 10.76
C PRO A 40 -8.66 -11.45 9.78
N HIS A 41 -7.67 -12.21 10.24
CA HIS A 41 -6.53 -12.66 9.47
C HIS A 41 -6.27 -14.11 9.89
N ALA A 42 -6.37 -15.04 8.94
CA ALA A 42 -6.01 -16.43 9.16
C ALA A 42 -5.09 -16.88 8.02
N PRO A 43 -4.00 -17.60 8.32
CA PRO A 43 -3.13 -18.18 7.30
C PRO A 43 -3.96 -19.01 6.31
N GLY A 44 -3.86 -18.70 5.02
CA GLY A 44 -4.59 -19.40 3.95
C GLY A 44 -6.05 -18.94 3.73
N VAL A 45 -6.54 -17.92 4.44
CA VAL A 45 -7.83 -17.29 4.10
C VAL A 45 -7.63 -16.28 2.98
N ASP A 46 -8.26 -16.55 1.84
CA ASP A 46 -8.29 -15.63 0.70
C ASP A 46 -9.24 -14.46 1.02
N LEU A 47 -8.66 -13.37 1.54
CA LEU A 47 -9.38 -12.13 1.76
C LEU A 47 -9.80 -11.55 0.40
N PRO A 48 -11.06 -11.10 0.22
CA PRO A 48 -11.51 -10.54 -1.04
C PRO A 48 -11.05 -9.07 -1.17
N LEU A 49 -9.73 -8.86 -1.08
CA LEU A 49 -9.07 -7.56 -1.12
C LEU A 49 -8.06 -7.57 -2.27
N TRP A 50 -8.12 -6.54 -3.11
CA TRP A 50 -7.22 -6.33 -4.23
C TRP A 50 -6.68 -4.90 -4.19
N HIS A 51 -5.35 -4.78 -4.12
CA HIS A 51 -4.66 -3.50 -4.01
C HIS A 51 -3.88 -3.26 -5.29
N PHE A 52 -4.37 -2.33 -6.10
CA PHE A 52 -3.69 -1.89 -7.30
C PHE A 52 -2.70 -0.79 -6.96
N GLY A 53 -1.48 -0.89 -7.47
CA GLY A 53 -0.45 0.12 -7.22
C GLY A 53 0.67 0.06 -8.24
N HIS A 54 1.56 1.05 -8.22
CA HIS A 54 2.73 1.03 -9.09
C HIS A 54 4.05 1.39 -8.39
N THR A 55 5.17 0.86 -8.87
CA THR A 55 6.47 0.99 -8.17
C THR A 55 7.03 2.41 -8.12
N ALA A 56 6.55 3.32 -8.99
CA ALA A 56 6.90 4.74 -8.92
C ALA A 56 6.16 5.54 -7.82
N ASP A 57 5.11 4.99 -7.19
CA ASP A 57 4.41 5.66 -6.10
C ASP A 57 5.14 5.38 -4.77
N PRO A 58 5.80 6.39 -4.16
CA PRO A 58 6.51 6.20 -2.92
C PRO A 58 5.60 5.90 -1.72
N ILE A 59 4.28 6.14 -1.79
CA ILE A 59 3.35 5.78 -0.71
C ILE A 59 3.04 4.29 -0.78
N PHE A 60 2.67 3.77 -1.95
CA PHE A 60 2.36 2.35 -2.14
C PHE A 60 3.51 1.43 -1.74
N VAL A 61 4.75 1.79 -2.12
CA VAL A 61 5.94 0.98 -1.80
C VAL A 61 6.58 1.30 -0.43
N GLY A 62 6.01 2.21 0.36
CA GLY A 62 6.56 2.60 1.68
C GLY A 62 7.95 3.28 1.62
N ALA A 63 8.17 4.07 0.56
CA ALA A 63 9.40 4.84 0.34
C ALA A 63 9.25 6.34 0.68
N CYS A 64 8.03 6.83 0.94
CA CYS A 64 7.78 8.22 1.33
C CYS A 64 8.10 8.49 2.80
N LYS A 65 9.40 8.36 3.15
CA LYS A 65 9.93 8.46 4.51
C LYS A 65 11.13 9.40 4.61
N GLY A 66 11.32 9.98 5.80
CA GLY A 66 12.49 10.77 6.17
C GLY A 66 12.51 12.23 5.66
N PRO A 67 13.50 13.03 6.10
CA PRO A 67 13.47 14.50 6.00
C PRO A 67 13.46 15.08 4.59
N SER A 68 13.93 14.31 3.61
CA SER A 68 13.95 14.70 2.20
C SER A 68 12.67 14.34 1.43
N SER A 69 11.71 13.64 2.06
CA SER A 69 10.47 13.24 1.41
C SER A 69 9.39 14.32 1.54
N SER A 70 8.52 14.40 0.53
CA SER A 70 7.32 15.25 0.57
C SER A 70 6.38 14.89 1.72
N CYS A 71 6.29 13.61 2.09
CA CYS A 71 5.46 13.18 3.21
C CYS A 71 5.95 13.77 4.53
N TRP A 72 7.27 13.85 4.73
CA TRP A 72 7.84 14.46 5.92
C TRP A 72 7.50 15.95 6.05
N TYR A 73 7.55 16.70 4.95
CA TYR A 73 7.10 18.10 4.95
C TYR A 73 5.59 18.22 5.24
N GLY A 74 4.80 17.19 4.94
CA GLY A 74 3.41 17.06 5.32
C GLY A 74 3.17 16.56 6.75
N GLY A 75 4.22 16.28 7.53
CA GLY A 75 4.13 15.78 8.90
C GLY A 75 3.94 14.26 9.02
N TYR A 76 4.19 13.50 7.94
CA TYR A 76 4.05 12.04 7.91
C TYR A 76 5.38 11.34 7.59
N ALA A 77 5.54 10.14 8.13
CA ALA A 77 6.59 9.20 7.73
C ALA A 77 5.93 7.86 7.40
N MET A 78 5.79 7.56 6.12
CA MET A 78 5.13 6.33 5.67
C MET A 78 6.16 5.20 5.63
N GLU A 79 6.35 4.57 6.79
CA GLU A 79 7.28 3.44 6.97
C GLU A 79 6.61 2.07 6.81
N THR A 80 5.29 2.04 6.62
CA THR A 80 4.55 0.83 6.28
C THR A 80 4.53 0.62 4.77
N ARG A 81 4.67 -0.65 4.36
CA ARG A 81 4.70 -1.12 2.98
C ARG A 81 3.93 -2.42 2.78
N CYS A 82 3.66 -3.18 3.85
CA CYS A 82 3.04 -4.49 3.72
C CYS A 82 1.51 -4.39 3.62
N HIS A 83 0.93 -5.12 2.68
CA HIS A 83 -0.51 -5.10 2.38
C HIS A 83 -1.22 -6.38 2.84
N THR A 84 -2.53 -6.29 3.10
CA THR A 84 -3.37 -7.49 3.27
C THR A 84 -3.87 -7.98 1.91
N GLY A 85 -4.39 -9.22 1.81
CA GLY A 85 -4.96 -9.72 0.56
C GLY A 85 -3.97 -9.75 -0.61
N LYS A 86 -4.45 -9.40 -1.81
CA LYS A 86 -3.67 -9.52 -3.06
C LYS A 86 -3.22 -8.14 -3.54
N MET A 87 -1.94 -8.02 -3.88
CA MET A 87 -1.37 -6.88 -4.56
C MET A 87 -1.31 -7.12 -6.08
N CYS A 88 -1.74 -6.13 -6.84
CA CYS A 88 -1.74 -6.10 -8.29
C CYS A 88 -0.86 -4.93 -8.73
N VAL A 89 0.42 -5.19 -9.00
CA VAL A 89 1.44 -4.12 -9.08
C VAL A 89 1.97 -3.93 -10.50
N TRP A 90 1.93 -2.70 -11.00
CA TRP A 90 2.68 -2.31 -12.20
C TRP A 90 4.11 -1.90 -11.84
N ASP A 91 5.11 -2.59 -12.39
CA ASP A 91 6.52 -2.21 -12.20
C ASP A 91 6.94 -1.07 -13.14
N THR A 92 6.35 0.11 -12.96
CA THR A 92 6.56 1.30 -13.79
C THR A 92 8.02 1.79 -13.77
N VAL A 93 8.73 1.58 -12.66
CA VAL A 93 10.14 1.94 -12.56
C VAL A 93 11.01 1.05 -13.44
N ARG A 94 10.86 -0.28 -13.34
CA ARG A 94 11.68 -1.21 -14.12
C ARG A 94 11.26 -1.26 -15.58
N ASP A 95 9.96 -1.35 -15.84
CA ASP A 95 9.44 -1.68 -17.17
C ASP A 95 9.28 -0.43 -18.04
N LYS A 96 9.10 0.76 -17.42
CA LYS A 96 8.90 2.05 -18.13
C LYS A 96 9.92 3.13 -17.79
N GLY A 97 10.85 2.87 -16.86
CA GLY A 97 11.88 3.84 -16.47
C GLY A 97 11.33 5.05 -15.70
N TRP A 98 10.15 4.93 -15.09
CA TRP A 98 9.59 6.02 -14.29
C TRP A 98 10.48 6.31 -13.08
N ARG A 99 10.51 7.58 -12.68
CA ARG A 99 11.17 7.98 -11.43
C ARG A 99 10.16 7.88 -10.30
N VAL A 100 10.61 7.38 -9.15
CA VAL A 100 9.81 7.42 -7.92
C VAL A 100 9.52 8.87 -7.54
N ASP A 101 8.25 9.25 -7.50
CA ASP A 101 7.82 10.62 -7.29
C ASP A 101 6.43 10.66 -6.64
N ILE A 102 6.27 11.45 -5.58
CA ILE A 102 4.98 11.60 -4.88
C ILE A 102 3.86 12.11 -5.79
N ARG A 103 4.19 12.80 -6.89
CA ARG A 103 3.17 13.25 -7.85
C ARG A 103 2.48 12.07 -8.51
N SER A 104 3.23 11.01 -8.84
CA SER A 104 2.68 9.80 -9.45
C SER A 104 1.66 9.08 -8.56
N HIS A 105 1.68 9.30 -7.24
CA HIS A 105 0.64 8.82 -6.32
C HIS A 105 -0.77 9.35 -6.63
N ARG A 106 -0.89 10.53 -7.27
CA ARG A 106 -2.18 11.20 -7.44
C ARG A 106 -3.11 10.33 -8.26
N VAL A 107 -4.34 10.15 -7.78
CA VAL A 107 -5.35 9.33 -8.48
C VAL A 107 -5.56 9.78 -9.94
N ALA A 108 -5.46 11.07 -10.22
CA ALA A 108 -5.54 11.59 -11.59
C ALA A 108 -4.40 11.06 -12.48
N ASP A 109 -3.17 11.01 -11.96
CA ASP A 109 -2.01 10.51 -12.71
C ASP A 109 -2.13 9.00 -12.94
N VAL A 110 -2.59 8.24 -11.94
CA VAL A 110 -2.88 6.80 -12.09
C VAL A 110 -3.94 6.56 -13.18
N ILE A 111 -5.03 7.33 -13.17
CA ILE A 111 -6.10 7.19 -14.16
C ILE A 111 -5.59 7.51 -15.57
N GLU A 112 -4.95 8.66 -15.76
CA GLU A 112 -4.58 9.14 -17.10
C GLU A 112 -3.40 8.39 -17.71
N TYR A 113 -2.40 8.01 -16.90
CA TYR A 113 -1.15 7.44 -17.39
C TYR A 113 -1.03 5.93 -17.24
N ILE A 114 -1.91 5.27 -16.49
CA ILE A 114 -1.92 3.80 -16.35
C ILE A 114 -3.27 3.25 -16.80
N LEU A 115 -4.36 3.58 -16.10
CA LEU A 115 -5.64 2.90 -16.30
C LEU A 115 -6.26 3.18 -17.68
N LYS A 116 -6.07 4.37 -18.25
CA LYS A 116 -6.50 4.67 -19.63
C LYS A 116 -5.54 4.17 -20.70
N GLN A 117 -4.33 3.76 -20.32
CA GLN A 117 -3.27 3.31 -21.22
C GLN A 117 -3.22 1.78 -21.25
N GLU A 118 -4.37 1.12 -21.43
CA GLU A 118 -4.53 -0.34 -21.27
C GLU A 118 -3.58 -1.17 -22.15
N GLU A 119 -3.25 -0.69 -23.35
CA GLU A 119 -2.29 -1.35 -24.25
C GLU A 119 -0.86 -1.30 -23.69
N GLU A 120 -0.52 -0.20 -23.03
CA GLU A 120 0.82 0.03 -22.47
C GLU A 120 0.98 -0.59 -21.07
N PHE A 121 -0.13 -0.61 -20.31
CA PHE A 121 -0.24 -1.09 -18.95
C PHE A 121 -1.40 -2.10 -18.85
N PRO A 122 -1.19 -3.35 -19.30
CA PRO A 122 -2.17 -4.41 -19.08
C PRO A 122 -2.38 -4.64 -17.59
N LEU A 123 -3.52 -5.24 -17.23
CA LEU A 123 -3.78 -5.61 -15.84
C LEU A 123 -2.66 -6.53 -15.31
N PRO A 124 -2.05 -6.19 -14.16
CA PRO A 124 -0.97 -6.97 -13.60
C PRO A 124 -1.51 -8.21 -12.90
N ASP A 125 -0.66 -9.24 -12.76
CA ASP A 125 -1.00 -10.40 -11.96
C ASP A 125 -1.11 -10.00 -10.48
N CYS A 126 -2.20 -10.45 -9.84
CA CYS A 126 -2.46 -10.19 -8.44
C CYS A 126 -1.92 -11.33 -7.58
N SER A 127 -0.99 -11.04 -6.68
CA SER A 127 -0.36 -12.03 -5.80
C SER A 127 -0.38 -11.57 -4.35
N PHE A 128 -0.30 -12.50 -3.41
CA PHE A 128 -0.16 -12.14 -2.00
C PHE A 128 1.19 -11.46 -1.77
N GLU A 129 1.20 -10.54 -0.80
CA GLU A 129 2.43 -9.97 -0.26
C GLU A 129 3.37 -11.08 0.27
N ASP A 130 4.67 -10.82 0.27
CA ASP A 130 5.67 -11.71 0.84
C ASP A 130 5.35 -12.04 2.33
N GLU A 131 5.44 -13.31 2.70
CA GLU A 131 5.20 -13.76 4.08
C GLU A 131 6.19 -13.14 5.08
N ASP A 132 7.41 -12.80 4.61
CA ASP A 132 8.44 -12.15 5.41
C ASP A 132 8.38 -10.61 5.35
N CYS A 133 7.31 -10.04 4.78
CA CYS A 133 7.15 -8.59 4.73
C CYS A 133 7.12 -8.00 6.14
N THR A 134 8.06 -7.11 6.40
CA THR A 134 8.21 -6.42 7.69
C THR A 134 8.08 -4.91 7.49
N ASP A 135 7.18 -4.32 8.26
CA ASP A 135 7.00 -2.86 8.38
C ASP A 135 7.92 -2.27 9.44
N CYS A 136 8.24 -0.98 9.31
CA CYS A 136 8.93 -0.21 10.35
C CYS A 136 10.27 -0.82 10.84
N GLY A 137 11.02 -1.53 10.00
CA GLY A 137 12.22 -2.26 10.42
C GLY A 137 13.36 -1.42 11.03
N LEU A 138 13.34 -0.09 10.84
CA LEU A 138 14.30 0.84 11.45
C LEU A 138 13.76 1.50 12.72
N TRP A 139 12.48 1.31 13.04
CA TRP A 139 11.82 1.96 14.16
C TRP A 139 11.88 1.07 15.39
N ASN A 140 12.39 1.62 16.50
CA ASN A 140 12.38 0.96 17.78
C ASN A 140 11.29 1.60 18.65
N TYR A 141 10.17 0.89 18.84
CA TYR A 141 9.09 1.38 19.70
C TYR A 141 9.52 1.25 21.15
N THR A 142 9.83 2.38 21.78
CA THR A 142 10.13 2.40 23.22
C THR A 142 8.84 2.64 23.98
N ASP A 143 8.28 1.61 24.62
CA ASP A 143 7.20 1.79 25.59
C ASP A 143 7.79 2.07 26.98
N PRO A 144 7.35 3.12 27.70
CA PRO A 144 7.76 3.35 29.08
C PRO A 144 7.44 2.18 30.04
N ARG A 145 6.55 1.26 29.63
CA ARG A 145 6.18 0.04 30.36
C ARG A 145 7.06 -1.16 30.04
N ASP A 146 7.87 -1.09 28.97
CA ASP A 146 8.80 -2.18 28.65
C ASP A 146 9.89 -2.24 29.74
N PRO A 147 10.18 -3.43 30.29
CA PRO A 147 11.25 -3.58 31.26
C PRO A 147 12.58 -3.20 30.60
N LYS A 148 13.36 -2.38 31.32
CA LYS A 148 14.71 -1.98 30.91
C LYS A 148 15.68 -3.15 30.94
#